data_AF-A0A1L5KKK8-F1
#
_entry.id   AF-A0A1L5KKK8-F1
#
_cell.length_a   1.000
_cell.length_b   1.000
_cell.length_c   1.000
_cell.angle_alpha   90.00
_cell.angle_beta   90.00
_cell.angle_gamma   90.00
#
_symmetry.space_group_name_H-M   'P 1'
#
loop_
_entity.id
_entity.type
_entity.pdbx_description
1 polymer ?
#
loop_
_entity_poly.entity_id
_entity_poly.type
_entity_poly.pdbx_seq_one_letter_code
_entity_poly.pdbx_strand_id
1 'polypeptide(L)'
;RKFKPEYVIEGEGYIQTAERKYFDGREYLHHFCILSFTLSGLQSLEKAYQANPLAYSEKLAKADRDRLAEFLESVESAVSIIRNIRGTQIRPLNVAEVKQHLFRYVNGFHDDEGLRDIQCSDMIRIGQKKGIFFAVCDERYLPDRMKVYVTDSTLQEANSQLYMSMLERIGVHVPCSHVVNQIWKFA
;
A
#
# COMPACT_ATOMS: atom_id res chain seq x y z
N ARG A 1 -5.43 17.41 -9.56
CA ARG A 1 -5.01 17.93 -10.89
C ARG A 1 -6.12 17.60 -11.89
N LYS A 2 -6.53 18.48 -12.81
CA LYS A 2 -7.53 18.13 -13.84
C LYS A 2 -6.99 17.07 -14.79
N PHE A 3 -7.83 16.13 -15.22
CA PHE A 3 -7.47 15.15 -16.24
C PHE A 3 -7.18 15.86 -17.56
N LYS A 4 -6.07 15.50 -18.19
CA LYS A 4 -5.71 15.98 -19.53
C LYS A 4 -5.80 14.79 -20.49
N PRO A 5 -6.91 14.63 -21.22
CA PRO A 5 -7.17 13.46 -22.03
C PRO A 5 -6.15 13.24 -23.16
N GLU A 6 -5.48 14.31 -23.61
CA GLU A 6 -4.48 14.25 -24.68
C GLU A 6 -3.28 13.34 -24.36
N TYR A 7 -2.96 13.12 -23.09
CA TYR A 7 -1.79 12.32 -22.68
C TYR A 7 -2.09 10.82 -22.50
N VAL A 8 -3.36 10.41 -22.53
CA VAL A 8 -3.77 9.06 -22.16
C VAL A 8 -4.65 8.40 -23.23
N ILE A 9 -5.44 9.20 -23.96
CA ILE A 9 -6.40 8.70 -24.95
C ILE A 9 -5.83 8.92 -26.36
N GLU A 10 -5.20 7.88 -26.90
CA GLU A 10 -4.64 7.86 -28.25
C GLU A 10 -5.71 7.52 -29.31
N GLY A 11 -5.71 8.25 -30.42
CA GLY A 11 -6.59 8.03 -31.59
C GLY A 11 -7.84 8.92 -31.65
N GLU A 12 -8.48 8.99 -32.81
CA GLU A 12 -9.62 9.90 -33.07
C GLU A 12 -10.96 9.19 -33.30
N GLY A 13 -11.06 7.92 -32.91
CA GLY A 13 -12.31 7.15 -33.07
C GLY A 13 -13.47 7.65 -32.19
N TYR A 14 -14.65 7.11 -32.46
CA TYR A 14 -15.88 7.43 -31.72
C TYR A 14 -15.73 7.19 -30.21
N ILE A 15 -15.13 6.06 -29.82
CA ILE A 15 -14.92 5.69 -28.41
C ILE A 15 -13.99 6.69 -27.74
N GLN A 16 -12.87 7.03 -28.38
CA GLN A 16 -11.90 8.00 -27.86
C GLN A 16 -12.54 9.37 -27.66
N THR A 17 -13.35 9.82 -28.62
CA THR A 17 -14.05 11.11 -28.53
C THR A 17 -15.05 11.15 -27.37
N ALA A 18 -15.82 10.08 -27.17
CA ALA A 18 -16.72 9.94 -26.04
C ALA A 18 -15.97 9.91 -24.70
N GLU A 19 -14.83 9.21 -24.66
CA GLU A 19 -13.98 9.10 -23.48
C GLU A 19 -13.35 10.46 -23.11
N ARG A 20 -12.85 11.24 -24.07
CA ARG A 20 -12.38 12.62 -23.83
C ARG A 20 -13.47 13.49 -23.22
N LYS A 21 -14.67 13.45 -23.81
CA LYS A 21 -15.83 14.22 -23.32
C LYS A 21 -16.26 13.79 -21.93
N TYR A 22 -16.18 12.50 -21.62
CA TYR A 22 -16.51 11.98 -20.30
C TYR A 22 -15.56 12.51 -19.22
N PHE A 23 -14.26 12.51 -19.50
CA PHE A 23 -13.24 12.94 -18.53
C PHE A 23 -12.92 14.44 -18.56
N ASP A 24 -13.45 15.20 -19.52
CA ASP A 24 -13.27 16.65 -19.58
C ASP A 24 -13.75 17.32 -18.29
N GLY A 25 -12.92 18.20 -17.74
CA GLY A 25 -13.17 18.89 -16.48
C GLY A 25 -13.13 18.02 -15.21
N ARG A 26 -12.99 16.69 -15.31
CA ARG A 26 -12.92 15.80 -14.14
C ARG A 26 -11.54 15.81 -13.49
N GLU A 27 -11.48 15.47 -12.22
CA GLU A 27 -10.22 15.31 -11.50
C GLU A 27 -9.48 14.05 -11.96
N TYR A 28 -8.17 14.19 -12.16
CA TYR A 28 -7.30 13.06 -12.46
C TYR A 28 -7.01 12.28 -11.19
N LEU A 29 -7.60 11.09 -11.09
CA LEU A 29 -7.29 10.11 -10.06
C LEU A 29 -6.06 9.32 -10.50
N HIS A 30 -4.87 9.84 -10.19
CA HIS A 30 -3.63 9.09 -10.35
C HIS A 30 -3.34 8.32 -9.06
N HIS A 31 -3.50 7.00 -9.10
CA HIS A 31 -3.21 6.14 -7.96
C HIS A 31 -1.76 5.64 -8.04
N PHE A 32 -1.00 5.88 -6.99
CA PHE A 32 0.35 5.31 -6.83
C PHE A 32 0.31 4.32 -5.67
N CYS A 33 0.64 3.07 -5.96
CA CYS A 33 0.69 1.99 -4.97
C CYS A 33 2.12 1.47 -4.86
N ILE A 34 2.56 1.18 -3.64
CA ILE A 34 3.79 0.45 -3.38
C ILE A 34 3.40 -0.97 -2.98
N LEU A 35 3.85 -1.94 -3.78
CA LEU A 35 3.69 -3.35 -3.48
C LEU A 35 4.95 -3.85 -2.77
N SER A 36 4.77 -4.41 -1.58
CA SER A 36 5.84 -5.03 -0.80
C SER A 36 5.59 -6.52 -0.68
N PHE A 37 6.42 -7.32 -1.33
CA PHE A 37 6.39 -8.77 -1.22
C PHE A 37 7.29 -9.20 -0.06
N THR A 38 6.74 -9.94 0.89
CA THR A 38 7.47 -10.36 2.10
C THR A 38 7.43 -11.88 2.24
N LEU A 39 8.60 -12.50 2.43
CA LEU A 39 8.74 -13.91 2.78
C LEU A 39 9.14 -14.02 4.26
N SER A 40 8.40 -14.82 5.02
CA SER A 40 8.61 -15.02 6.47
C SER A 40 8.90 -16.47 6.83
N GLY A 41 9.42 -16.69 8.04
CA GLY A 41 9.66 -18.03 8.60
C GLY A 41 10.81 -18.79 7.93
N LEU A 42 11.88 -18.07 7.54
CA LEU A 42 13.14 -18.66 7.09
C LEU A 42 13.96 -19.04 8.33
N GLN A 43 14.17 -20.35 8.54
CA GLN A 43 14.74 -20.89 9.77
C GLN A 43 16.19 -20.42 9.99
N SER A 44 16.93 -20.20 8.90
CA SER A 44 18.30 -19.70 8.94
C SER A 44 18.41 -18.20 9.23
N LEU A 45 17.33 -17.41 9.10
CA LEU A 45 17.34 -15.99 9.48
C LEU A 45 16.86 -15.74 10.91
N GLU A 46 15.98 -16.55 11.47
CA GLU A 46 15.22 -16.13 12.65
C GLU A 46 16.09 -15.81 13.90
N LYS A 47 17.05 -16.66 14.27
CA LYS A 47 17.82 -16.45 15.54
C LYS A 47 18.91 -15.38 15.45
N ALA A 48 19.55 -15.23 14.30
CA ALA A 48 20.63 -14.26 14.12
C ALA A 48 20.10 -12.83 13.95
N TYR A 49 18.99 -12.67 13.22
CA TYR A 49 18.36 -11.37 12.99
C TYR A 49 17.56 -10.86 14.18
N GLN A 50 16.88 -11.75 14.92
CA GLN A 50 16.22 -11.37 16.16
C GLN A 50 17.21 -10.79 17.18
N ALA A 51 18.45 -11.31 17.22
CA ALA A 51 19.50 -10.82 18.11
C ALA A 51 20.15 -9.52 17.60
N ASN A 52 20.35 -9.37 16.29
CA ASN A 52 20.90 -8.15 15.70
C ASN A 52 20.45 -7.94 14.24
N PRO A 53 19.61 -6.94 13.95
CA PRO A 53 19.19 -6.60 12.59
C PRO A 53 20.33 -6.22 11.63
N LEU A 54 21.49 -5.79 12.16
CA LEU A 54 22.68 -5.43 11.38
C LEU A 54 23.58 -6.62 11.08
N ALA A 55 23.34 -7.80 11.67
CA ALA A 55 24.11 -9.02 11.44
C ALA A 55 23.64 -9.81 10.21
N TYR A 56 23.10 -9.12 9.20
CA TYR A 56 22.60 -9.73 7.96
C TYR A 56 23.71 -10.59 7.32
N SER A 57 23.39 -11.85 7.04
CA SER A 57 24.27 -12.77 6.33
C SER A 57 23.49 -13.53 5.27
N GLU A 58 24.04 -13.60 4.06
CA GLU A 58 23.47 -14.33 2.91
C GLU A 58 23.62 -15.86 3.02
N LYS A 59 24.20 -16.37 4.12
CA LYS A 59 24.42 -17.80 4.34
C LYS A 59 23.12 -18.53 4.71
N LEU A 60 22.20 -18.59 3.76
CA LEU A 60 20.96 -19.35 3.84
C LEU A 60 21.23 -20.86 3.79
N ALA A 61 20.50 -21.62 4.59
CA ALA A 61 20.43 -23.08 4.45
C ALA A 61 19.80 -23.46 3.09
N LYS A 62 20.14 -24.63 2.54
CA LYS A 62 19.66 -25.05 1.22
C LYS A 62 18.13 -25.00 1.09
N ALA A 63 17.41 -25.52 2.08
CA ALA A 63 15.94 -25.51 2.10
C ALA A 63 15.35 -24.09 2.08
N ASP A 64 15.97 -23.14 2.78
CA ASP A 64 15.53 -21.74 2.77
C ASP A 64 15.85 -21.04 1.44
N ARG A 65 16.92 -21.44 0.74
CA ARG A 65 17.21 -20.95 -0.62
C ARG A 65 16.19 -21.45 -1.63
N ASP A 66 15.83 -22.73 -1.58
CA ASP A 66 14.85 -23.31 -2.48
C ASP A 66 13.48 -22.61 -2.30
N ARG A 67 13.08 -22.36 -1.04
CA ARG A 67 11.86 -21.61 -0.72
C ARG A 67 11.92 -20.14 -1.14
N LEU A 68 13.09 -19.50 -1.02
CA LEU A 68 13.29 -18.14 -1.52
C LEU A 68 13.18 -18.09 -3.05
N ALA A 69 13.73 -19.07 -3.78
CA ALA A 69 13.62 -19.16 -5.22
C ALA A 69 12.16 -19.31 -5.67
N GLU A 70 11.41 -20.23 -5.07
CA GLU A 70 9.97 -20.41 -5.35
C GLU A 70 9.16 -19.12 -5.08
N PHE A 71 9.49 -18.41 -4.00
CA PHE A 71 8.89 -17.12 -3.69
C PHE A 71 9.20 -16.07 -4.75
N LEU A 72 10.45 -15.95 -5.20
CA LEU A 72 10.85 -15.00 -6.23
C LEU A 72 10.16 -15.29 -7.56
N GLU A 73 10.05 -16.56 -7.96
CA GLU A 73 9.29 -16.98 -9.15
C GLU A 73 7.81 -16.56 -9.03
N SER A 74 7.21 -16.73 -7.86
CA SER A 74 5.83 -16.31 -7.59
C SER A 74 5.66 -14.78 -7.69
N VAL A 75 6.64 -14.02 -7.19
CA VAL A 75 6.66 -12.56 -7.31
C VAL A 75 6.79 -12.13 -8.77
N GLU A 76 7.68 -12.75 -9.55
CA GLU A 76 7.83 -12.47 -10.98
C GLU A 76 6.54 -12.76 -11.76
N SER A 77 5.87 -13.86 -11.44
CA SER A 77 4.56 -14.20 -12.01
C SER A 77 3.51 -13.12 -11.70
N ALA A 78 3.40 -12.70 -10.44
CA ALA A 78 2.48 -11.63 -10.03
C ALA A 78 2.79 -10.30 -10.74
N VAL A 79 4.06 -9.91 -10.82
CA VAL A 79 4.51 -8.70 -11.53
C VAL A 79 4.18 -8.77 -13.02
N SER A 80 4.34 -9.95 -13.64
CA SER A 80 4.01 -10.17 -15.05
C SER A 80 2.51 -10.01 -15.31
N ILE A 81 1.66 -10.57 -14.44
CA ILE A 81 0.20 -10.41 -14.53
C ILE A 81 -0.18 -8.92 -14.44
N ILE A 82 0.35 -8.20 -13.45
CA ILE A 82 0.07 -6.77 -13.27
C ILE A 82 0.52 -5.97 -14.50
N ARG A 83 1.70 -6.27 -15.05
CA ARG A 83 2.24 -5.58 -16.22
C ARG A 83 1.34 -5.72 -17.46
N ASN A 84 0.57 -6.79 -17.56
CA ASN A 84 -0.36 -7.03 -18.66
C ASN A 84 -1.72 -6.31 -18.48
N ILE A 85 -1.98 -5.68 -17.33
CA ILE A 85 -3.19 -4.89 -17.11
C ILE A 85 -3.05 -3.55 -17.84
N ARG A 86 -3.98 -3.28 -18.77
CA ARG A 86 -4.00 -2.05 -19.56
C ARG A 86 -4.02 -0.80 -18.67
N GLY A 87 -3.15 0.17 -18.98
CA GLY A 87 -3.10 1.45 -18.26
C GLY A 87 -2.42 1.36 -16.90
N THR A 88 -1.73 0.26 -16.59
CA THR A 88 -0.93 0.12 -15.37
C THR A 88 0.56 0.04 -15.70
N GLN A 89 1.39 0.48 -14.76
CA GLN A 89 2.84 0.34 -14.84
C GLN A 89 3.35 -0.15 -13.50
N ILE A 90 4.18 -1.19 -13.54
CA ILE A 90 4.88 -1.72 -12.36
C ILE A 90 6.38 -1.71 -12.63
N ARG A 91 7.13 -1.14 -11.70
CA ARG A 91 8.59 -1.09 -11.74
C ARG A 91 9.16 -1.11 -10.32
N PRO A 92 10.40 -1.59 -10.13
CA PRO A 92 11.07 -1.45 -8.85
C PRO A 92 11.31 0.02 -8.52
N LEU A 93 11.29 0.35 -7.23
CA LEU A 93 11.69 1.65 -6.71
C LEU A 93 13.22 1.75 -6.67
N ASN A 94 13.76 2.88 -7.07
CA ASN A 94 15.18 3.16 -6.88
C ASN A 94 15.47 3.70 -5.46
N VAL A 95 16.75 3.76 -5.08
CA VAL A 95 17.17 4.19 -3.73
C VAL A 95 16.68 5.60 -3.38
N ALA A 96 16.67 6.53 -4.35
CA ALA A 96 16.22 7.89 -4.12
C ALA A 96 14.70 7.93 -3.85
N GLU A 97 13.92 7.16 -4.60
CA GLU A 97 12.47 7.04 -4.43
C GLU A 97 12.11 6.40 -3.09
N VAL A 98 12.84 5.36 -2.67
CA VAL A 98 12.65 4.75 -1.34
C VAL A 98 12.93 5.77 -0.25
N LYS A 99 14.06 6.51 -0.33
CA LYS A 99 14.40 7.56 0.64
C LYS A 99 13.35 8.67 0.66
N GLN A 100 12.91 9.12 -0.50
CA GLN A 100 11.89 10.16 -0.62
C GLN A 100 10.55 9.69 -0.04
N HIS A 101 10.15 8.45 -0.32
CA HIS A 101 8.94 7.88 0.27
C HIS A 101 9.04 7.80 1.80
N LEU A 102 10.16 7.32 2.33
CA LEU A 102 10.41 7.27 3.77
C LEU A 102 10.36 8.67 4.40
N PHE A 103 11.02 9.65 3.77
CA PHE A 103 11.03 11.03 4.23
C PHE A 103 9.62 11.63 4.28
N ARG A 104 8.85 11.44 3.20
CA ARG A 104 7.45 11.88 3.16
C ARG A 104 6.64 11.15 4.24
N TYR A 105 6.83 9.85 4.41
CA TYR A 105 6.11 9.05 5.42
C TYR A 105 6.35 9.58 6.84
N VAL A 106 7.61 9.77 7.26
CA VAL A 106 7.91 10.27 8.62
C VAL A 106 7.47 11.72 8.82
N ASN A 107 7.36 12.48 7.73
CA ASN A 107 6.88 13.86 7.74
C ASN A 107 5.37 13.97 7.46
N GLY A 108 4.60 12.89 7.60
CA GLY A 108 3.14 12.93 7.45
C GLY A 108 2.63 13.22 6.03
N PHE A 109 3.44 13.00 5.01
CA PHE A 109 3.15 13.20 3.58
C PHE A 109 2.73 14.64 3.23
N HIS A 110 3.37 15.65 3.79
CA HIS A 110 3.16 17.01 3.28
C HIS A 110 3.63 17.13 1.82
N ASP A 111 2.97 18.02 1.08
CA ASP A 111 3.28 18.29 -0.33
C ASP A 111 4.39 19.35 -0.46
N ASP A 112 5.41 19.24 0.39
CA ASP A 112 6.62 20.03 0.38
C ASP A 112 7.85 19.22 0.82
N GLU A 113 9.03 19.79 0.65
CA GLU A 113 10.31 19.22 1.13
C GLU A 113 10.68 19.72 2.53
N GLY A 114 9.74 20.36 3.25
CA GLY A 114 10.00 20.97 4.54
C GLY A 114 10.05 19.94 5.66
N LEU A 115 11.08 20.00 6.51
CA LEU A 115 11.12 19.25 7.76
C LEU A 115 10.20 19.89 8.80
N ARG A 116 9.45 19.07 9.54
CA ARG A 116 8.51 19.54 10.56
C ARG A 116 8.70 18.76 11.85
N ASP A 117 8.54 19.46 12.96
CA ASP A 117 8.55 18.84 14.26
C ASP A 117 7.30 17.97 14.45
N ILE A 118 7.48 16.84 15.13
CA ILE A 118 6.42 15.94 15.53
C ILE A 118 6.10 16.23 16.99
N GLN A 119 4.91 16.79 17.24
CA GLN A 119 4.42 16.99 18.59
C GLN A 119 3.51 15.81 18.97
N CYS A 120 3.92 15.07 20.00
CA CYS A 120 3.12 14.01 20.60
C CYS A 120 2.49 14.54 21.90
N SER A 121 1.19 14.83 21.88
CA SER A 121 0.45 15.31 23.05
C SER A 121 -0.89 14.57 23.16
N ASP A 122 -2.03 15.28 23.18
CA ASP A 122 -3.37 14.70 23.09
C ASP A 122 -3.60 13.99 21.73
N MET A 123 -2.94 14.50 20.69
CA MET A 123 -2.87 13.94 19.35
C MET A 123 -1.44 14.09 18.80
N ILE A 124 -1.12 13.32 17.77
CA ILE A 124 0.11 13.50 17.01
C ILE A 124 -0.11 14.68 16.06
N ARG A 125 0.77 15.69 16.09
CA ARG A 125 0.74 16.81 15.15
C ARG A 125 2.04 16.88 14.37
N ILE A 126 1.93 16.99 13.05
CA ILE A 126 3.05 17.18 12.12
C ILE A 126 2.70 18.39 11.25
N GLY A 127 3.15 19.59 11.62
CA GLY A 127 2.67 20.84 11.03
C GLY A 127 1.13 20.96 11.13
N GLN A 128 0.45 21.10 10.00
CA GLN A 128 -1.02 21.20 9.95
C GLN A 128 -1.75 19.84 9.96
N LYS A 129 -1.04 18.72 9.84
CA LYS A 129 -1.65 17.39 9.85
C LYS A 129 -1.78 16.87 11.28
N LYS A 130 -2.89 16.17 11.53
CA LYS A 130 -3.23 15.57 12.82
C LYS A 130 -3.33 14.06 12.65
N GLY A 131 -2.76 13.32 13.58
CA GLY A 131 -2.84 11.87 13.68
C GLY A 131 -3.42 11.48 15.04
N ILE A 132 -4.21 10.42 15.04
CA ILE A 132 -4.76 9.82 16.26
C ILE A 132 -4.30 8.37 16.30
N PHE A 133 -3.88 7.92 17.48
CA PHE A 133 -3.55 6.52 17.72
C PHE A 133 -4.68 5.88 18.51
N PHE A 134 -5.18 4.74 18.04
CA PHE A 134 -6.12 3.91 18.78
C PHE A 134 -5.41 2.61 19.13
N ALA A 135 -5.32 2.32 20.43
CA ALA A 135 -4.81 1.07 20.95
C ALA A 135 -5.97 0.27 21.53
N VAL A 136 -6.15 -0.97 21.06
CA VAL A 136 -7.00 -1.94 21.73
C VAL A 136 -6.11 -2.71 22.71
N CYS A 137 -6.24 -2.40 24.00
CA CYS A 137 -5.40 -2.98 25.06
C CYS A 137 -6.04 -4.17 25.78
N ASP A 138 -7.31 -4.48 25.48
CA ASP A 138 -8.02 -5.62 26.04
C ASP A 138 -8.52 -6.51 24.88
N GLU A 139 -8.07 -7.76 24.87
CA GLU A 139 -8.41 -8.77 23.89
C GLU A 139 -9.92 -9.04 23.83
N ARG A 140 -10.68 -8.76 24.90
CA ARG A 140 -12.13 -8.93 24.94
C ARG A 140 -12.87 -8.00 23.97
N TYR A 141 -12.23 -6.93 23.51
CA TYR A 141 -12.77 -6.07 22.45
C TYR A 141 -12.57 -6.65 21.05
N LEU A 142 -11.70 -7.66 20.90
CA LEU A 142 -11.53 -8.37 19.64
C LEU A 142 -12.55 -9.52 19.58
N PRO A 143 -13.13 -9.80 18.40
CA PRO A 143 -13.98 -10.95 18.24
C PRO A 143 -13.16 -12.25 18.37
N ASP A 144 -13.78 -13.32 18.91
CA ASP A 144 -13.16 -14.66 19.02
C ASP A 144 -12.59 -15.16 17.69
N ARG A 145 -13.17 -14.71 16.57
CA ARG A 145 -12.70 -14.97 15.22
C ARG A 145 -12.78 -13.69 14.40
N MET A 146 -11.66 -13.31 13.81
CA MET A 146 -11.61 -12.22 12.85
C MET A 146 -11.76 -12.77 11.43
N LYS A 147 -12.67 -12.20 10.64
CA LYS A 147 -12.73 -12.48 9.21
C LYS A 147 -11.55 -11.79 8.53
N VAL A 148 -10.85 -12.51 7.65
CA VAL A 148 -9.73 -11.96 6.87
C VAL A 148 -10.22 -10.93 5.84
N TYR A 149 -11.47 -11.07 5.40
CA TYR A 149 -12.08 -10.21 4.40
C TYR A 149 -13.53 -9.83 4.76
N VAL A 150 -14.00 -8.75 4.13
CA VAL A 150 -15.37 -8.26 4.15
C VAL A 150 -15.79 -7.87 2.74
N THR A 151 -17.09 -7.94 2.45
CA THR A 151 -17.64 -7.51 1.15
C THR A 151 -17.57 -5.99 1.03
N ASP A 152 -17.11 -5.49 -0.11
CA ASP A 152 -17.17 -4.08 -0.46
C ASP A 152 -18.57 -3.73 -0.96
N SER A 153 -19.26 -2.85 -0.22
CA SER A 153 -20.62 -2.41 -0.54
C SER A 153 -20.65 -1.05 -1.26
N THR A 154 -19.51 -0.51 -1.69
CA THR A 154 -19.45 0.84 -2.30
C THR A 154 -19.78 0.87 -3.79
N LEU A 155 -19.68 -0.25 -4.49
CA LEU A 155 -20.07 -0.36 -5.89
C LEU A 155 -21.48 -0.96 -6.01
N GLN A 156 -22.35 -0.31 -6.80
CA GLN A 156 -23.68 -0.85 -7.11
C GLN A 156 -23.56 -2.00 -8.12
N GLU A 157 -24.16 -3.14 -7.78
CA GLU A 157 -24.02 -4.40 -8.50
C GLU A 157 -24.74 -4.41 -9.85
N ALA A 158 -24.00 -4.76 -10.89
CA ALA A 158 -24.48 -5.68 -11.92
C ALA A 158 -23.50 -6.85 -11.98
N ASN A 159 -23.73 -7.88 -11.16
CA ASN A 159 -23.08 -9.20 -11.21
C ASN A 159 -21.61 -9.32 -10.76
N SER A 160 -21.06 -8.41 -9.95
CA SER A 160 -19.73 -8.60 -9.36
C SER A 160 -19.70 -8.22 -7.88
N GLN A 161 -19.09 -9.09 -7.06
CA GLN A 161 -18.85 -8.84 -5.63
C GLN A 161 -17.36 -8.63 -5.42
N LEU A 162 -17.00 -7.47 -4.88
CA LEU A 162 -15.65 -7.17 -4.47
C LEU A 162 -15.48 -7.45 -2.97
N TYR A 163 -14.26 -7.81 -2.60
CA TYR A 163 -13.87 -8.09 -1.23
C TYR A 163 -12.66 -7.24 -0.87
N MET A 164 -12.60 -6.82 0.39
CA MET A 164 -11.49 -6.07 0.95
C MET A 164 -11.10 -6.62 2.32
N SER A 165 -9.91 -6.26 2.80
CA SER A 165 -9.51 -6.63 4.16
C SER A 165 -10.45 -5.98 5.19
N MET A 166 -10.63 -6.61 6.35
CA MET A 166 -11.60 -6.16 7.35
C MET A 166 -11.41 -4.69 7.77
N LEU A 167 -10.17 -4.24 7.89
CA LEU A 167 -9.80 -2.89 8.27
C LEU A 167 -9.55 -1.97 7.06
N GLU A 168 -9.58 -2.50 5.83
CA GLU A 168 -9.48 -1.72 4.58
C GLU A 168 -10.59 -0.69 4.46
N ARG A 169 -11.75 -0.97 5.07
CA ARG A 169 -12.89 -0.04 5.13
C ARG A 169 -12.50 1.31 5.70
N ILE A 170 -11.56 1.36 6.65
CA ILE A 170 -11.07 2.63 7.19
C ILE A 170 -10.27 3.37 6.11
N GLY A 171 -9.41 2.66 5.38
CA GLY A 171 -8.63 3.18 4.25
C GLY A 171 -9.49 3.71 3.08
N VAL A 172 -10.58 3.00 2.77
CA VAL A 172 -11.40 3.28 1.57
C VAL A 172 -12.55 4.24 1.86
N HIS A 173 -13.18 4.16 3.03
CA HIS A 173 -14.45 4.86 3.29
C HIS A 173 -14.31 6.14 4.11
N VAL A 174 -13.16 6.42 4.72
CA VAL A 174 -12.97 7.68 5.45
C VAL A 174 -12.73 8.82 4.44
N PRO A 175 -13.62 9.83 4.35
CA PRO A 175 -13.61 10.82 3.27
C PRO A 175 -12.62 11.96 3.55
N CYS A 176 -11.36 11.63 3.83
CA CYS A 176 -10.28 12.59 3.97
C CYS A 176 -8.95 11.96 3.56
N SER A 177 -7.90 12.76 3.34
CA SER A 177 -6.56 12.22 3.15
C SER A 177 -6.02 11.71 4.49
N HIS A 178 -5.88 10.39 4.60
CA HIS A 178 -5.45 9.75 5.83
C HIS A 178 -4.48 8.60 5.52
N VAL A 179 -3.79 8.13 6.56
CA VAL A 179 -2.93 6.95 6.51
C VAL A 179 -3.38 6.04 7.65
N VAL A 180 -3.65 4.78 7.35
CA VAL A 180 -4.01 3.76 8.34
C VAL A 180 -2.88 2.75 8.41
N ASN A 181 -2.22 2.68 9.56
CA ASN A 181 -1.22 1.68 9.85
C ASN A 181 -1.75 0.73 10.93
N GLN A 182 -1.68 -0.57 10.68
CA GLN A 182 -2.15 -1.60 11.60
C GLN A 182 -0.95 -2.38 12.12
N ILE A 183 -0.81 -2.44 13.44
CA ILE A 183 0.27 -3.18 14.10
C ILE A 183 -0.40 -4.20 15.02
N TRP A 184 -0.23 -5.47 14.68
CA TRP A 184 -0.68 -6.59 15.51
C TRP A 184 0.52 -7.11 16.30
N LYS A 185 0.41 -7.07 17.63
CA LYS A 185 1.38 -7.68 18.54
C LYS A 185 0.66 -8.71 19.39
N PHE A 186 0.96 -9.98 19.16
CA PHE A 186 0.52 -11.07 20.02
C PHE A 186 1.63 -11.34 21.03
N ALA A 187 1.26 -11.51 22.30
CA ALA A 187 2.19 -11.85 23.39
C ALA A 187 2.46 -13.36 23.42
#